data_AF-A0A511UUN6-F1
#
_entry.id   AF-A0A511UUN6-F1
#
_cell.length_a   1.000
_cell.length_b   1.000
_cell.length_c   1.000
_cell.angle_alpha   90.00
_cell.angle_beta   90.00
_cell.angle_gamma   90.00
#
_symmetry.space_group_name_H-M   'P 1'
#
loop_
_entity.id
_entity.type
_entity.pdbx_description
1 polymer ?
#
loop_
_entity_poly.entity_id
_entity_poly.type
_entity_poly.pdbx_seq_one_letter_code
_entity_poly.pdbx_strand_id
1 'polypeptide(L)'
;MSKTKVFSIFLGGVGGISPHLVNRASILMRPESANEISTIVTIGYIVGLAIIAFLGAVIVTAFKESDSRKAFFLGISAPALITIAASESAGNKVGHHTEINALSGARYGVISYAFSSERDMRERVEVPGRFIEVFAVKDSELFSVMFYDLEKSPIQEVALNDKGFGLVSVPLSAELLTFKKDRQESDPIVLSTDSGDMTAFLVSVTGEREYGFLSAFGQAPRITYSFDVVSEEISRASVGDKGWSYAGKFSGEKWLGRFFSFGENDLPAEGDEVSILYPVNLRNGPSVSDNSIGQLRLNQKVTVLDSFSSDSENYWIEAEVLE
;
A
#
# COMPACT_ATOMS: atom_id res chain seq x y z
N MET A 1 26.94 49.99 1.23
CA MET A 1 27.01 48.89 2.23
C MET A 1 28.39 48.24 2.13
N SER A 2 29.07 47.89 3.24
CA SER A 2 30.39 47.24 3.12
C SER A 2 30.25 45.83 2.56
N LYS A 3 31.24 45.36 1.79
CA LYS A 3 31.24 44.00 1.21
C LYS A 3 31.01 42.92 2.28
N THR A 4 31.57 43.11 3.48
CA THR A 4 31.40 42.23 4.64
C THR A 4 29.95 42.14 5.13
N LYS A 5 29.20 43.24 5.08
CA LYS A 5 27.77 43.26 5.44
C LYS A 5 26.91 42.54 4.42
N VAL A 6 27.16 42.76 3.11
CA VAL A 6 26.45 42.04 2.04
C VAL A 6 26.68 40.53 2.18
N PHE A 7 27.93 40.13 2.45
CA PHE A 7 28.28 38.72 2.62
C PHE A 7 27.62 38.07 3.85
N SER A 8 27.55 38.80 4.97
CA SER A 8 26.89 38.29 6.19
C SER A 8 25.37 38.08 5.99
N ILE A 9 24.70 38.99 5.29
CA ILE A 9 23.27 38.86 4.96
C ILE A 9 23.03 37.64 4.05
N PHE A 10 23.87 37.46 3.03
CA PHE A 10 23.81 36.28 2.17
C PHE A 10 23.96 34.98 2.99
N LEU A 11 24.94 34.93 3.91
CA LEU A 11 25.14 33.78 4.80
C LEU A 11 23.96 33.56 5.76
N GLY A 12 23.28 34.63 6.20
CA GLY A 12 22.03 34.51 6.94
C GLY A 12 20.93 33.80 6.14
N GLY A 13 20.80 34.14 4.85
CA GLY A 13 19.85 33.47 3.97
C GLY A 13 20.21 32.01 3.68
N VAL A 14 21.49 31.70 3.44
CA VAL A 14 21.98 30.32 3.30
C VAL A 14 21.75 29.52 4.58
N GLY A 15 22.01 30.13 5.75
CA GLY A 15 21.73 29.53 7.06
C GLY A 15 20.26 29.16 7.21
N GLY A 16 19.34 30.02 6.75
CA GLY A 16 17.90 29.75 6.81
C GLY A 16 17.47 28.49 6.06
N ILE A 17 18.01 28.25 4.86
CA ILE A 17 17.65 27.07 4.05
C ILE A 17 18.44 25.80 4.42
N SER A 18 19.53 25.93 5.17
CA SER A 18 20.46 24.83 5.47
C SER A 18 19.80 23.61 6.13
N PRO A 19 18.93 23.76 7.16
CA PRO A 19 18.25 22.61 7.77
C PRO A 19 17.43 21.80 6.76
N HIS A 20 16.78 22.47 5.80
CA HIS A 20 15.97 21.81 4.78
C HIS A 20 16.83 21.06 3.77
N LEU A 21 17.96 21.65 3.35
CA LEU A 21 18.91 20.98 2.46
C LEU A 21 19.53 19.75 3.13
N VAL A 22 19.90 19.85 4.40
CA VAL A 22 20.45 18.73 5.18
C VAL A 22 19.41 17.61 5.33
N ASN A 23 18.16 17.96 5.67
CA ASN A 23 17.09 16.97 5.77
C ASN A 23 16.90 16.23 4.43
N ARG A 24 16.92 16.95 3.30
CA ARG A 24 16.83 16.31 1.96
C ARG A 24 18.02 15.44 1.62
N ALA A 25 19.23 15.93 1.89
CA ALA A 25 20.43 15.14 1.68
C ALA A 25 20.37 13.84 2.51
N SER A 26 19.87 13.91 3.76
CA SER A 26 19.71 12.74 4.62
C SER A 26 18.69 11.73 4.08
N ILE A 27 17.59 12.20 3.48
CA ILE A 27 16.59 11.32 2.87
C ILE A 27 17.18 10.64 1.63
N LEU A 28 17.84 11.39 0.75
CA LEU A 28 18.47 10.87 -0.48
C LEU A 28 19.64 9.92 -0.21
N MET A 29 20.31 10.05 0.94
CA MET A 29 21.40 9.17 1.34
C MET A 29 20.93 7.87 1.98
N ARG A 30 19.63 7.68 2.25
CA ARG A 30 19.13 6.42 2.77
C ARG A 30 19.09 5.39 1.63
N PRO A 31 19.75 4.22 1.77
CA PRO A 31 19.81 3.21 0.72
C PRO A 31 18.42 2.68 0.32
N GLU A 32 17.45 2.71 1.22
CA GLU A 32 16.05 2.35 0.96
C GLU A 32 15.31 3.35 0.05
N SER A 33 15.80 4.59 -0.07
CA SER A 33 15.15 5.62 -0.89
C SER A 33 15.55 5.60 -2.36
N ALA A 34 16.53 4.77 -2.73
CA ALA A 34 17.09 4.75 -4.09
C ALA A 34 16.14 4.11 -5.11
N ASN A 35 15.17 3.28 -4.68
CA ASN A 35 14.38 2.47 -5.60
C ASN A 35 12.87 2.77 -5.61
N GLU A 36 12.28 3.41 -4.59
CA GLU A 36 10.81 3.31 -4.45
C GLU A 36 10.02 4.61 -4.65
N ILE A 37 10.64 5.80 -4.64
CA ILE A 37 9.85 7.04 -4.67
C ILE A 37 10.47 8.14 -5.52
N SER A 38 9.82 8.45 -6.64
CA SER A 38 10.14 9.63 -7.44
C SER A 38 9.86 10.89 -6.59
N THR A 39 10.82 11.82 -6.55
CA THR A 39 10.69 13.07 -5.79
C THR A 39 10.43 14.21 -6.75
N ILE A 40 9.22 14.74 -6.74
CA ILE A 40 8.84 15.92 -7.53
C ILE A 40 9.01 17.17 -6.65
N VAL A 41 9.97 18.01 -7.02
CA VAL A 41 10.16 19.32 -6.41
C VAL A 41 9.28 20.33 -7.14
N THR A 42 8.19 20.76 -6.51
CA THR A 42 7.31 21.77 -7.11
C THR A 42 7.91 23.17 -7.02
N ILE A 43 7.49 24.07 -7.92
CA ILE A 43 7.84 25.51 -7.86
C ILE A 43 7.48 26.10 -6.49
N GLY A 44 6.37 25.65 -5.90
CA GLY A 44 5.94 26.08 -4.56
C GLY A 44 6.98 25.81 -3.48
N TYR A 45 7.67 24.67 -3.54
CA TYR A 45 8.76 24.37 -2.60
C TYR A 45 9.95 25.32 -2.75
N ILE A 46 10.33 25.65 -3.99
CA ILE A 46 11.41 26.61 -4.27
C ILE A 46 11.05 28.00 -3.74
N VAL A 47 9.80 28.44 -3.95
CA VAL A 47 9.29 29.71 -3.40
C VAL A 47 9.32 29.68 -1.86
N GLY A 48 8.91 28.59 -1.23
CA GLY A 48 8.99 28.42 0.22
C GLY A 48 10.43 28.55 0.75
N LEU A 49 11.39 27.88 0.10
CA LEU A 49 12.81 28.03 0.44
C LEU A 49 13.32 29.45 0.26
N ALA A 50 12.88 30.15 -0.79
CA ALA A 50 13.26 31.55 -1.01
C ALA A 50 12.73 32.47 0.10
N ILE A 51 11.50 32.25 0.60
CA ILE A 51 10.96 32.98 1.75
C ILE A 51 11.78 32.72 3.01
N ILE A 52 12.15 31.46 3.25
CA ILE A 52 12.98 31.08 4.41
C ILE A 52 14.38 31.72 4.35
N ALA A 53 15.00 31.70 3.16
CA ALA A 53 16.26 32.41 2.92
C ALA A 53 16.11 33.93 3.18
N PHE A 54 15.01 34.51 2.69
CA PHE A 54 14.72 35.93 2.90
C PHE A 54 14.55 36.27 4.38
N LEU A 55 13.83 35.45 5.15
CA LEU A 55 13.67 35.61 6.60
C LEU A 55 15.01 35.57 7.33
N GLY A 56 15.88 34.62 6.99
CA GLY A 56 17.24 34.55 7.55
C GLY A 56 18.05 35.82 7.28
N ALA A 57 17.98 36.34 6.04
CA ALA A 57 18.63 37.58 5.64
C ALA A 57 18.07 38.82 6.38
N VAL A 58 16.75 38.92 6.54
CA VAL A 58 16.09 40.00 7.29
C VAL A 58 16.55 40.01 8.75
N ILE A 59 16.67 38.84 9.37
CA ILE A 59 17.02 38.73 10.78
C ILE A 59 18.49 39.11 11.02
N VAL A 60 19.42 38.65 10.18
CA VAL A 60 20.81 39.13 10.24
C VAL A 60 20.89 40.66 10.07
N THR A 61 20.07 41.22 9.19
CA THR A 61 19.99 42.67 8.97
C THR A 61 19.46 43.40 10.20
N ALA A 62 18.40 42.89 10.84
CA ALA A 62 17.78 43.47 12.03
C ALA A 62 18.74 43.50 13.23
N PHE A 63 19.51 42.43 13.42
CA PHE A 63 20.53 42.34 14.48
C PHE A 63 21.85 43.05 14.13
N LYS A 64 21.98 43.60 12.91
CA LYS A 64 23.19 44.27 12.39
C LYS A 64 24.45 43.42 12.54
N GLU A 65 24.31 42.10 12.41
CA GLU A 65 25.42 41.18 12.60
C GLU A 65 26.39 41.25 11.42
N SER A 66 27.69 41.31 11.74
CA SER A 66 28.76 41.44 10.73
C SER A 66 29.73 40.26 10.73
N ASP A 67 29.67 39.41 11.76
CA ASP A 67 30.38 38.14 11.81
C ASP A 67 29.63 37.11 10.96
N SER A 68 30.33 36.55 9.98
CA SER A 68 29.78 35.55 9.04
C SER A 68 29.29 34.28 9.72
N ARG A 69 29.96 33.81 10.78
CA ARG A 69 29.58 32.60 11.51
C ARG A 69 28.32 32.86 12.32
N LYS A 70 28.28 33.98 13.03
CA LYS A 70 27.09 34.37 13.80
C LYS A 70 25.89 34.60 12.89
N ALA A 71 26.09 35.28 11.76
CA ALA A 71 25.04 35.51 10.78
C ALA A 71 24.44 34.20 10.25
N PHE A 72 25.27 33.20 9.97
CA PHE A 72 24.82 31.88 9.55
C PHE A 72 24.01 31.16 10.64
N PHE A 73 24.50 31.12 11.89
CA PHE A 73 23.78 30.52 13.02
C PHE A 73 22.45 31.22 13.32
N LEU A 74 22.45 32.56 13.24
CA LEU A 74 21.24 33.38 13.38
C LEU A 74 20.23 33.01 12.29
N GLY A 75 20.71 32.85 11.05
CA GLY A 75 19.94 32.37 9.90
C GLY A 75 19.28 31.02 10.13
N ILE A 76 19.97 30.05 10.74
CA ILE A 76 19.41 28.73 11.07
C ILE A 76 18.32 28.84 12.15
N SER A 77 18.58 29.64 13.20
CA SER A 77 17.74 29.66 14.41
C SER A 77 16.33 30.20 14.17
N ALA A 78 16.18 31.18 13.27
CA ALA A 78 14.93 31.89 13.12
C ALA A 78 13.81 31.11 12.39
N PRO A 79 14.06 30.47 11.23
CA PRO A 79 13.07 29.60 10.61
C PRO A 79 12.66 28.46 11.53
N ALA A 80 13.58 27.90 12.32
CA ALA A 80 13.29 26.85 13.28
C ALA A 80 12.26 27.31 14.34
N LEU A 81 12.41 28.52 14.88
CA LEU A 81 11.45 29.08 15.84
C LEU A 81 10.07 29.33 15.20
N ILE A 82 10.04 29.84 13.96
CA ILE A 82 8.78 30.05 13.22
C ILE A 82 8.10 28.71 12.95
N THR A 83 8.84 27.68 12.55
CA THR A 83 8.31 26.33 12.33
C THR A 83 7.73 25.73 13.62
N ILE A 84 8.42 25.87 14.76
CA ILE A 84 7.91 25.41 16.06
C ILE A 84 6.62 26.15 16.42
N ALA A 85 6.61 27.48 16.37
CA ALA A 85 5.44 28.29 16.69
C ALA A 85 4.25 28.03 15.74
N ALA A 86 4.51 27.79 14.45
CA ALA A 86 3.50 27.42 13.47
C ALA A 86 2.94 26.02 13.73
N SER A 87 3.78 25.07 14.16
CA SER A 87 3.34 23.72 14.52
C SER A 87 2.46 23.69 15.77
N GLU A 88 2.73 24.55 16.76
CA GLU A 88 1.90 24.73 17.96
C GLU A 88 0.57 25.41 17.64
N SER A 89 0.58 26.42 16.75
CA SER A 89 -0.64 27.13 16.35
C SER A 89 -1.56 26.32 15.44
N ALA A 90 -1.03 25.35 14.70
CA ALA A 90 -1.79 24.47 13.82
C ALA A 90 -2.57 23.36 14.56
N GLY A 91 -2.53 23.30 15.89
CA GLY A 91 -3.41 22.44 16.68
C GLY A 91 -3.28 20.96 16.37
N ASN A 92 -2.06 20.48 16.08
CA ASN A 92 -1.86 19.06 15.82
C ASN A 92 -1.49 18.33 17.10
N LYS A 93 -2.43 17.50 17.57
CA LYS A 93 -2.17 16.35 18.43
C LYS A 93 -1.10 15.49 17.77
N VAL A 94 0.16 15.71 18.09
CA VAL A 94 1.21 14.71 17.87
C VAL A 94 1.06 13.69 18.98
N GLY A 95 0.20 12.71 18.73
CA GLY A 95 0.21 11.45 19.45
C GLY A 95 1.50 10.71 19.12
N HIS A 96 2.48 10.80 20.01
CA HIS A 96 3.23 9.60 20.34
C HIS A 96 2.30 8.71 21.17
N HIS A 97 2.17 7.45 20.76
CA HIS A 97 1.41 6.45 21.48
C HIS A 97 1.86 6.39 22.95
N THR A 98 0.99 6.84 23.84
CA THR A 98 0.90 6.28 25.18
C THR A 98 -0.60 6.22 25.48
N GLU A 99 -1.11 5.00 25.64
CA GLU A 99 -2.49 4.72 25.97
C GLU A 99 -2.94 5.53 27.19
N ILE A 100 -3.99 6.32 27.05
CA ILE A 100 -4.87 6.67 28.17
C ILE A 100 -6.31 6.65 27.66
N ASN A 101 -7.06 5.63 28.12
CA ASN A 101 -8.51 5.62 28.13
C ASN A 101 -9.04 6.88 28.84
N ALA A 102 -9.75 7.75 28.12
CA ALA A 102 -10.61 8.75 28.73
C ALA A 102 -11.79 9.09 27.81
N LEU A 103 -12.94 8.53 28.19
CA LEU A 103 -14.27 8.95 27.81
C LEU A 103 -14.41 10.48 28.03
N SER A 104 -14.72 11.24 26.99
CA SER A 104 -15.09 12.65 27.13
C SER A 104 -15.92 13.10 25.94
N GLY A 105 -17.18 13.43 26.22
CA GLY A 105 -18.24 13.59 25.24
C GLY A 105 -18.07 14.77 24.28
N ALA A 106 -18.51 14.55 23.05
CA ALA A 106 -18.86 15.59 22.10
C ALA A 106 -20.31 15.34 21.66
N ARG A 107 -21.16 16.36 21.84
CA ARG A 107 -22.54 16.37 21.36
C ARG A 107 -22.53 16.57 19.86
N TYR A 108 -22.91 15.55 19.09
CA TYR A 108 -23.14 15.66 17.66
C TYR A 108 -24.61 16.06 17.42
N GLY A 109 -24.81 17.24 16.84
CA GLY A 109 -26.09 17.61 16.23
C GLY A 109 -26.15 16.96 14.84
N VAL A 110 -26.92 15.89 14.71
CA VAL A 110 -27.18 15.22 13.44
C VAL A 110 -28.36 15.93 12.77
N ILE A 111 -28.12 16.59 11.64
CA ILE A 111 -29.19 16.95 10.71
C ILE A 111 -29.35 15.76 9.77
N SER A 112 -30.39 14.96 10.01
CA SER A 112 -30.77 13.85 9.14
C SER A 112 -31.35 14.40 7.86
N TYR A 113 -30.64 14.23 6.74
CA TYR A 113 -31.22 14.34 5.41
C TYR A 113 -31.63 12.93 4.97
N ALA A 114 -32.93 12.66 4.93
CA ALA A 114 -33.45 11.45 4.32
C ALA A 114 -33.65 11.70 2.82
N PHE A 115 -32.69 11.27 2.01
CA PHE A 115 -32.90 11.12 0.58
C PHE A 115 -33.61 9.78 0.36
N SER A 116 -34.90 9.82 0.05
CA SER A 116 -35.60 8.66 -0.51
C SER A 116 -35.43 8.67 -2.02
N SER A 117 -34.30 8.17 -2.51
CA SER A 117 -34.25 7.71 -3.89
C SER A 117 -35.06 6.41 -3.96
N GLU A 118 -35.95 6.31 -4.96
CA GLU A 118 -36.54 5.03 -5.35
C GLU A 118 -35.38 4.10 -5.69
N ARG A 119 -35.07 3.18 -4.78
CA ARG A 119 -34.12 2.09 -5.02
C ARG A 119 -34.77 1.21 -6.08
N ASP A 120 -34.23 1.26 -7.27
CA ASP A 120 -34.45 0.22 -8.27
C ASP A 120 -33.90 -1.07 -7.64
N MET A 121 -34.79 -1.89 -7.07
CA MET A 121 -34.46 -3.16 -6.42
C MET A 121 -34.03 -4.14 -7.49
N ARG A 122 -32.83 -3.96 -8.06
CA ARG A 122 -32.14 -5.07 -8.69
C ARG A 122 -31.83 -6.05 -7.57
N GLU A 123 -32.41 -7.23 -7.69
CA GLU A 123 -32.19 -8.34 -6.78
C GLU A 123 -30.68 -8.57 -6.65
N ARG A 124 -30.14 -8.42 -5.44
CA ARG A 124 -28.71 -8.67 -5.19
C ARG A 124 -28.45 -10.14 -5.47
N VAL A 125 -27.66 -10.41 -6.51
CA VAL A 125 -27.27 -11.78 -6.85
C VAL A 125 -26.08 -12.14 -5.97
N GLU A 126 -26.31 -13.00 -4.99
CA GLU A 126 -25.22 -13.58 -4.19
C GLU A 126 -24.48 -14.62 -5.03
N VAL A 127 -23.19 -14.39 -5.30
CA VAL A 127 -22.36 -15.30 -6.09
C VAL A 127 -21.36 -16.01 -5.19
N PRO A 128 -21.58 -17.30 -4.85
CA PRO A 128 -20.72 -18.03 -3.93
C PRO A 128 -19.41 -18.49 -4.58
N GLY A 129 -18.40 -18.67 -3.72
CA GLY A 129 -17.16 -19.39 -4.06
C GLY A 129 -16.19 -18.64 -4.97
N ARG A 130 -16.29 -17.31 -5.07
CA ARG A 130 -15.33 -16.49 -5.83
C ARG A 130 -14.07 -16.23 -5.02
N PHE A 131 -12.93 -16.27 -5.70
CA PHE A 131 -11.62 -15.97 -5.12
C PHE A 131 -10.84 -15.04 -6.04
N ILE A 132 -9.97 -14.23 -5.48
CA ILE A 132 -8.99 -13.48 -6.27
C ILE A 132 -7.60 -13.80 -5.76
N GLU A 133 -6.66 -13.87 -6.68
CA GLU A 133 -5.25 -13.95 -6.37
C GLU A 133 -4.61 -12.60 -6.66
N VAL A 134 -3.89 -12.05 -5.69
CA VAL A 134 -3.31 -10.72 -5.81
C VAL A 134 -1.81 -10.82 -5.61
N PHE A 135 -1.07 -10.26 -6.57
CA PHE A 135 0.38 -10.20 -6.62
C PHE A 135 0.83 -8.76 -6.63
N ALA A 136 1.61 -8.36 -5.64
CA ALA A 136 2.37 -7.14 -5.68
C ALA A 136 3.62 -7.37 -6.56
N VAL A 137 3.85 -6.49 -7.51
CA VAL A 137 5.11 -6.47 -8.27
C VAL A 137 6.28 -6.25 -7.30
N LYS A 138 7.47 -6.75 -7.65
CA LYS A 138 8.69 -6.48 -6.88
C LYS A 138 8.86 -4.96 -6.68
N ASP A 139 9.20 -4.55 -5.45
CA ASP A 139 9.37 -3.15 -5.04
C ASP A 139 8.05 -2.34 -5.02
N SER A 140 6.89 -3.01 -5.07
CA SER A 140 5.58 -2.38 -4.86
C SER A 140 5.33 -2.09 -3.38
N GLU A 141 4.73 -0.93 -3.11
CA GLU A 141 4.26 -0.57 -1.77
C GLU A 141 3.19 -1.55 -1.28
N LEU A 142 3.16 -1.88 0.02
CA LEU A 142 2.12 -2.73 0.60
C LEU A 142 0.75 -2.06 0.50
N PHE A 143 -0.25 -2.76 -0.04
CA PHE A 143 -1.62 -2.27 -0.24
C PHE A 143 -2.67 -3.27 0.27
N SER A 144 -3.92 -2.83 0.34
CA SER A 144 -5.09 -3.63 0.68
C SER A 144 -6.03 -3.78 -0.52
N VAL A 145 -6.87 -4.81 -0.44
CA VAL A 145 -7.94 -5.13 -1.37
C VAL A 145 -9.24 -4.65 -0.75
N MET A 146 -10.01 -3.82 -1.45
CA MET A 146 -11.31 -3.34 -0.99
C MET A 146 -12.43 -3.81 -1.90
N PHE A 147 -13.45 -4.42 -1.31
CA PHE A 147 -14.63 -4.89 -2.02
C PHE A 147 -15.80 -3.94 -1.81
N TYR A 148 -16.58 -3.72 -2.86
CA TYR A 148 -17.78 -2.88 -2.83
C TYR A 148 -18.97 -3.57 -3.48
N ASP A 149 -20.16 -3.12 -3.10
CA ASP A 149 -21.39 -3.43 -3.84
C ASP A 149 -21.55 -2.50 -5.07
N LEU A 150 -22.64 -2.71 -5.84
CA LEU A 150 -22.99 -1.86 -6.99
C LEU A 150 -23.19 -0.38 -6.66
N GLU A 151 -23.60 -0.07 -5.42
CA GLU A 151 -23.78 1.30 -4.95
C GLU A 151 -22.44 1.94 -4.55
N LYS A 152 -21.31 1.24 -4.75
CA LYS A 152 -19.96 1.61 -4.29
C LYS A 152 -19.87 1.75 -2.77
N SER A 153 -20.69 1.02 -2.04
CA SER A 153 -20.59 0.95 -0.59
C SER A 153 -19.53 -0.09 -0.21
N PRO A 154 -18.56 0.25 0.67
CA PRO A 154 -17.50 -0.68 1.06
C PRO A 154 -18.08 -1.85 1.87
N ILE A 155 -17.69 -3.07 1.51
CA ILE A 155 -18.12 -4.32 2.15
C ILE A 155 -17.02 -4.85 3.05
N GLN A 156 -15.81 -5.00 2.51
CA GLN A 156 -14.68 -5.62 3.20
C GLN A 156 -13.35 -5.08 2.70
N GLU A 157 -12.43 -4.82 3.63
CA GLU A 157 -11.02 -4.52 3.35
C GLU A 157 -10.15 -5.69 3.80
N VAL A 158 -9.26 -6.16 2.93
CA VAL A 158 -8.33 -7.26 3.21
C VAL A 158 -6.91 -6.78 2.95
N ALA A 159 -6.08 -6.77 4.00
CA ALA A 159 -4.66 -6.50 3.87
C ALA A 159 -3.95 -7.72 3.28
N LEU A 160 -3.04 -7.49 2.32
CA LEU A 160 -2.16 -8.54 1.82
C LEU A 160 -1.09 -8.88 2.84
N ASN A 161 -0.47 -10.05 2.70
CA ASN A 161 0.65 -10.44 3.56
C ASN A 161 1.90 -9.56 3.28
N ASP A 162 2.88 -9.61 4.18
CA ASP A 162 4.12 -8.83 4.10
C ASP A 162 4.98 -9.15 2.86
N LYS A 163 4.63 -10.20 2.10
CA LYS A 163 5.28 -10.60 0.85
C LYS A 163 4.54 -10.11 -0.39
N GLY A 164 3.49 -9.28 -0.23
CA GLY A 164 2.72 -8.73 -1.33
C GLY A 164 1.85 -9.77 -2.05
N PHE A 165 1.55 -10.89 -1.39
CA PHE A 165 0.69 -11.93 -1.92
C PHE A 165 -0.58 -12.07 -1.08
N GLY A 166 -1.70 -12.37 -1.73
CA GLY A 166 -2.89 -12.79 -1.01
C GLY A 166 -3.87 -13.50 -1.92
N LEU A 167 -4.29 -14.68 -1.48
CA LEU A 167 -5.54 -15.24 -1.97
C LEU A 167 -6.67 -14.74 -1.09
N VAL A 168 -7.62 -14.07 -1.70
CA VAL A 168 -8.69 -13.38 -1.00
C VAL A 168 -10.03 -13.95 -1.44
N SER A 169 -10.84 -14.39 -0.47
CA SER A 169 -12.22 -14.78 -0.73
C SER A 169 -13.05 -13.53 -1.02
N VAL A 170 -13.80 -13.56 -2.11
CA VAL A 170 -14.66 -12.45 -2.53
C VAL A 170 -16.00 -12.56 -1.79
N PRO A 171 -16.47 -11.48 -1.10
CA PRO A 171 -17.77 -11.49 -0.46
C PRO A 171 -18.91 -11.82 -1.43
N LEU A 172 -19.95 -12.50 -0.97
CA LEU A 172 -21.09 -12.94 -1.79
C LEU A 172 -21.75 -11.78 -2.55
N SER A 173 -21.83 -10.61 -1.93
CA SER A 173 -22.45 -9.40 -2.47
C SER A 173 -21.46 -8.42 -3.11
N ALA A 174 -20.17 -8.77 -3.23
CA ALA A 174 -19.18 -7.89 -3.84
C ALA A 174 -19.30 -7.93 -5.36
N GLU A 175 -19.38 -6.78 -5.99
CA GLU A 175 -19.47 -6.66 -7.45
C GLU A 175 -18.33 -5.83 -8.01
N LEU A 176 -17.70 -5.01 -7.17
CA LEU A 176 -16.54 -4.20 -7.51
C LEU A 176 -15.39 -4.49 -6.55
N LEU A 177 -14.18 -4.37 -7.08
CA LEU A 177 -12.92 -4.47 -6.36
C LEU A 177 -12.09 -3.20 -6.65
N THR A 178 -11.43 -2.65 -5.63
CA THR A 178 -10.32 -1.70 -5.80
C THR A 178 -9.12 -2.14 -4.98
N PHE A 179 -7.95 -1.66 -5.36
CA PHE A 179 -6.74 -1.75 -4.56
C PHE A 179 -6.52 -0.42 -3.85
N LYS A 180 -6.21 -0.45 -2.56
CA LYS A 180 -6.19 0.73 -1.69
C LYS A 180 -4.86 0.85 -0.97
N LYS A 181 -4.33 2.07 -0.95
CA LYS A 181 -3.18 2.49 -0.14
C LYS A 181 -3.49 3.82 0.51
N ASP A 182 -3.49 3.83 1.84
CA ASP A 182 -3.89 4.96 2.66
C ASP A 182 -5.31 5.47 2.33
N ARG A 183 -5.40 6.58 1.58
CA ARG A 183 -6.65 7.23 1.15
C ARG A 183 -6.84 7.22 -0.36
N GLN A 184 -5.97 6.50 -1.08
CA GLN A 184 -5.98 6.42 -2.53
C GLN A 184 -6.37 5.01 -2.94
N GLU A 185 -7.16 4.92 -4.01
CA GLU A 185 -7.74 3.69 -4.52
C GLU A 185 -7.49 3.61 -6.03
N SER A 186 -7.30 2.40 -6.55
CA SER A 186 -7.26 2.13 -7.99
C SER A 186 -8.62 2.38 -8.64
N ASP A 187 -8.65 2.35 -9.97
CA ASP A 187 -9.91 2.26 -10.69
C ASP A 187 -10.69 1.01 -10.27
N PRO A 188 -12.04 1.08 -10.20
CA PRO A 188 -12.87 -0.04 -9.82
C PRO A 188 -12.90 -1.10 -10.91
N ILE A 189 -12.70 -2.34 -10.50
CA ILE A 189 -12.70 -3.52 -11.36
C ILE A 189 -13.99 -4.28 -11.12
N VAL A 190 -14.71 -4.58 -12.20
CA VAL A 190 -15.94 -5.40 -12.14
C VAL A 190 -15.55 -6.84 -11.93
N LEU A 191 -16.09 -7.45 -10.89
CA LEU A 191 -15.89 -8.87 -10.59
C LEU A 191 -16.79 -9.74 -11.46
N SER A 192 -16.33 -10.95 -11.75
CA SER A 192 -17.15 -11.94 -12.44
C SER A 192 -18.42 -12.29 -11.66
N THR A 193 -19.48 -12.55 -12.41
CA THR A 193 -20.77 -13.05 -11.90
C THR A 193 -20.81 -14.58 -11.82
N ASP A 194 -19.77 -15.26 -12.31
CA ASP A 194 -19.72 -16.71 -12.33
C ASP A 194 -19.31 -17.28 -10.97
N SER A 195 -20.06 -18.27 -10.49
CA SER A 195 -19.73 -18.97 -9.26
C SER A 195 -18.45 -19.78 -9.42
N GLY A 196 -17.57 -19.75 -8.41
CA GLY A 196 -16.30 -20.48 -8.46
C GLY A 196 -15.25 -19.86 -9.36
N ASP A 197 -15.48 -18.64 -9.87
CA ASP A 197 -14.49 -17.95 -10.68
C ASP A 197 -13.31 -17.47 -9.84
N MET A 198 -12.14 -17.48 -10.48
CA MET A 198 -10.92 -16.95 -9.87
C MET A 198 -10.13 -16.13 -10.87
N THR A 199 -9.88 -14.87 -10.50
CA THR A 199 -9.14 -13.89 -11.29
C THR A 199 -7.81 -13.59 -10.60
N ALA A 200 -6.73 -13.56 -11.38
CA ALA A 200 -5.44 -13.11 -10.88
C ALA A 200 -5.19 -11.65 -11.23
N PHE A 201 -4.65 -10.90 -10.27
CA PHE A 201 -4.27 -9.50 -10.40
C PHE A 201 -2.79 -9.34 -10.11
N LEU A 202 -2.06 -8.81 -11.08
CA LEU A 202 -0.73 -8.26 -10.87
C LEU A 202 -0.87 -6.75 -10.65
N VAL A 203 -0.45 -6.29 -9.49
CA VAL A 203 -0.63 -4.92 -9.03
C VAL A 203 0.72 -4.31 -8.71
N SER A 204 1.04 -3.19 -9.35
CA SER A 204 2.18 -2.35 -9.00
C SER A 204 1.68 -1.07 -8.36
N VAL A 205 2.08 -0.82 -7.11
CA VAL A 205 1.77 0.41 -6.39
C VAL A 205 3.04 1.21 -6.23
N THR A 206 3.10 2.34 -6.91
CA THR A 206 4.24 3.27 -6.87
C THR A 206 3.85 4.54 -6.14
N GLY A 207 4.70 4.97 -5.21
CA GLY A 207 4.51 6.21 -4.47
C GLY A 207 5.35 7.35 -5.05
N GLU A 208 4.74 8.51 -5.24
CA GLU A 208 5.44 9.74 -5.60
C GLU A 208 5.33 10.76 -4.46
N ARG A 209 6.47 11.31 -4.03
CA ARG A 209 6.50 12.36 -3.00
C ARG A 209 6.43 13.73 -3.65
N GLU A 210 5.31 14.40 -3.44
CA GLU A 210 5.09 15.79 -3.83
C GLU A 210 5.44 16.74 -2.68
N TYR A 211 6.40 17.62 -2.95
CA TYR A 211 6.78 18.66 -2.00
C TYR A 211 6.17 19.98 -2.39
N GLY A 212 5.18 20.41 -1.61
CA GLY A 212 4.50 21.69 -1.78
C GLY A 212 5.22 22.84 -1.06
N PHE A 213 4.62 24.02 -1.15
CA PHE A 213 5.06 25.22 -0.43
C PHE A 213 5.25 24.99 1.07
N LEU A 214 4.26 24.38 1.71
CA LEU A 214 4.28 24.12 3.15
C LEU A 214 5.32 23.08 3.57
N SER A 215 5.79 22.24 2.65
CA SER A 215 6.88 21.30 2.94
C SER A 215 8.21 22.03 3.17
N ALA A 216 8.37 23.25 2.65
CA ALA A 216 9.49 24.10 3.02
C ALA A 216 9.44 24.51 4.50
N PHE A 217 8.26 24.49 5.15
CA PHE A 217 8.09 24.82 6.56
C PHE A 217 8.03 23.59 7.46
N GLY A 218 8.45 22.41 6.97
CA GLY A 218 8.51 21.19 7.76
C GLY A 218 7.26 20.32 7.71
N GLN A 219 6.24 20.67 6.92
CA GLN A 219 5.13 19.77 6.67
C GLN A 219 5.64 18.54 5.89
N ALA A 220 5.18 17.34 6.29
CA ALA A 220 5.46 16.12 5.55
C ALA A 220 5.03 16.26 4.07
N PRO A 221 5.79 15.69 3.11
CA PRO A 221 5.35 15.67 1.72
C PRO A 221 4.01 14.94 1.60
N ARG A 222 3.23 15.36 0.60
CA ARG A 222 2.08 14.55 0.18
C ARG A 222 2.63 13.38 -0.61
N ILE A 223 2.14 12.18 -0.34
CA ILE A 223 2.46 11.00 -1.15
C ILE A 223 1.24 10.71 -2.03
N THR A 224 1.45 10.69 -3.34
CA THR A 224 0.46 10.30 -4.34
C THR A 224 0.80 8.88 -4.77
N TYR A 225 -0.16 7.96 -4.74
CA TYR A 225 0.04 6.57 -5.13
C TYR A 225 -0.59 6.34 -6.50
N SER A 226 0.17 5.73 -7.41
CA SER A 226 -0.32 5.26 -8.69
C SER A 226 -0.44 3.74 -8.65
N PHE A 227 -1.56 3.22 -9.17
CA PHE A 227 -1.84 1.80 -9.28
C PHE A 227 -1.77 1.42 -10.75
N ASP A 228 -0.91 0.46 -11.08
CA ASP A 228 -0.93 -0.24 -12.35
C ASP A 228 -1.44 -1.66 -12.10
N VAL A 229 -2.60 -1.98 -12.65
CA VAL A 229 -3.29 -3.24 -12.40
C VAL A 229 -3.47 -3.98 -13.71
N VAL A 230 -2.91 -5.18 -13.76
CA VAL A 230 -3.08 -6.11 -14.86
C VAL A 230 -3.90 -7.30 -14.36
N SER A 231 -5.10 -7.47 -14.90
CA SER A 231 -5.92 -8.67 -14.68
C SER A 231 -5.57 -9.72 -15.73
N GLU A 232 -5.31 -10.94 -15.28
CA GLU A 232 -5.17 -12.09 -16.16
C GLU A 232 -6.33 -13.06 -15.88
N GLU A 233 -7.13 -13.32 -16.92
CA GLU A 233 -8.12 -14.39 -16.89
C GLU A 233 -7.39 -15.70 -17.16
N ILE A 234 -7.42 -16.61 -16.18
CA ILE A 234 -6.65 -17.83 -16.24
C ILE A 234 -7.53 -18.92 -16.86
N SER A 235 -7.04 -19.50 -17.96
CA SER A 235 -7.73 -20.59 -18.64
C SER A 235 -7.86 -21.82 -17.73
N ARG A 236 -8.95 -22.57 -17.89
CA ARG A 236 -9.17 -23.81 -17.12
C ARG A 236 -8.08 -24.83 -17.44
N ALA A 237 -7.58 -25.49 -16.42
CA ALA A 237 -6.71 -26.65 -16.61
C ALA A 237 -7.53 -27.81 -17.19
N SER A 238 -6.99 -28.44 -18.23
CA SER A 238 -7.57 -29.60 -18.90
C SER A 238 -7.09 -30.90 -18.25
N VAL A 239 -7.85 -31.97 -18.45
CA VAL A 239 -7.44 -33.32 -18.00
C VAL A 239 -6.08 -33.68 -18.59
N GLY A 240 -5.16 -34.14 -17.73
CA GLY A 240 -3.78 -34.45 -18.07
C GLY A 240 -2.80 -33.27 -17.96
N ASP A 241 -3.27 -32.05 -17.70
CA ASP A 241 -2.38 -30.93 -17.43
C ASP A 241 -1.62 -31.19 -16.12
N LYS A 242 -0.33 -30.82 -16.12
CA LYS A 242 0.58 -31.00 -14.99
C LYS A 242 1.22 -29.67 -14.61
N GLY A 243 1.32 -29.42 -13.32
CA GLY A 243 2.03 -28.26 -12.80
C GLY A 243 1.91 -28.11 -11.30
N TRP A 244 2.50 -27.04 -10.79
CA TRP A 244 2.55 -26.73 -9.38
C TRP A 244 1.37 -25.87 -8.95
N SER A 245 0.83 -26.17 -7.77
CA SER A 245 -0.30 -25.44 -7.21
C SER A 245 -0.11 -25.21 -5.72
N TYR A 246 -0.61 -24.08 -5.22
CA TYR A 246 -0.46 -23.72 -3.82
C TYR A 246 -1.41 -24.57 -2.95
N ALA A 247 -0.83 -25.46 -2.14
CA ALA A 247 -1.58 -26.37 -1.29
C ALA A 247 -2.18 -25.68 -0.06
N GLY A 248 -1.51 -24.66 0.45
CA GLY A 248 -1.95 -23.89 1.62
C GLY A 248 -0.83 -23.60 2.60
N LYS A 249 -1.22 -23.21 3.81
CA LYS A 249 -0.30 -22.92 4.91
C LYS A 249 -0.45 -23.94 6.04
N PHE A 250 0.60 -24.68 6.34
CA PHE A 250 0.66 -25.66 7.42
C PHE A 250 1.58 -25.13 8.53
N SER A 251 1.04 -24.92 9.73
CA SER A 251 1.81 -24.37 10.86
C SER A 251 1.28 -24.93 12.18
N GLY A 252 2.18 -25.34 13.06
CA GLY A 252 1.82 -25.97 14.34
C GLY A 252 0.97 -27.22 14.17
N GLU A 253 1.37 -28.10 13.23
CA GLU A 253 0.74 -29.40 12.93
C GLU A 253 -0.70 -29.36 12.37
N LYS A 254 -1.15 -28.18 11.93
CA LYS A 254 -2.46 -28.02 11.31
C LYS A 254 -2.42 -27.10 10.11
N TRP A 255 -3.35 -27.30 9.18
CA TRP A 255 -3.59 -26.35 8.10
C TRP A 255 -4.28 -25.09 8.65
N LEU A 256 -3.66 -23.92 8.45
CA LEU A 256 -4.29 -22.61 8.66
C LEU A 256 -5.23 -22.26 7.50
N GLY A 257 -4.98 -22.85 6.32
CA GLY A 257 -5.82 -22.83 5.15
C GLY A 257 -5.31 -23.87 4.16
N ARG A 258 -6.22 -24.60 3.50
CA ARG A 258 -5.90 -25.65 2.52
C ARG A 258 -6.78 -25.53 1.28
N PHE A 259 -6.19 -25.78 0.12
CA PHE A 259 -6.86 -25.72 -1.19
C PHE A 259 -7.33 -27.07 -1.69
N PHE A 260 -6.90 -28.14 -1.03
CA PHE A 260 -7.17 -29.51 -1.41
C PHE A 260 -7.70 -30.28 -0.21
N SER A 261 -8.38 -31.38 -0.47
CA SER A 261 -9.07 -32.21 0.52
C SER A 261 -8.14 -33.11 1.37
N PHE A 262 -6.92 -32.65 1.67
CA PHE A 262 -6.00 -33.35 2.57
C PHE A 262 -6.62 -33.55 3.96
N GLY A 263 -6.13 -34.50 4.76
CA GLY A 263 -6.45 -34.58 6.18
C GLY A 263 -6.07 -33.29 6.92
N GLU A 264 -6.75 -32.97 8.03
CA GLU A 264 -6.52 -31.72 8.77
C GLU A 264 -5.11 -31.57 9.32
N ASN A 265 -4.44 -32.70 9.55
CA ASN A 265 -3.08 -32.78 10.09
C ASN A 265 -2.12 -33.52 9.14
N ASP A 266 -2.59 -33.92 7.96
CA ASP A 266 -1.81 -34.72 7.02
C ASP A 266 -1.18 -33.80 5.96
N LEU A 267 0.08 -34.08 5.65
CA LEU A 267 0.78 -33.46 4.52
C LEU A 267 0.48 -34.24 3.24
N PRO A 268 0.39 -33.58 2.07
CA PRO A 268 0.28 -34.26 0.79
C PRO A 268 1.43 -35.23 0.56
N ALA A 269 1.13 -36.45 0.13
CA ALA A 269 2.10 -37.43 -0.31
C ALA A 269 1.96 -37.72 -1.81
N GLU A 270 3.07 -38.11 -2.45
CA GLU A 270 3.07 -38.59 -3.83
C GLU A 270 2.09 -39.77 -3.98
N GLY A 271 1.23 -39.69 -5.00
CA GLY A 271 0.19 -40.67 -5.29
C GLY A 271 -1.16 -40.40 -4.61
N ASP A 272 -1.27 -39.39 -3.74
CA ASP A 272 -2.55 -39.00 -3.16
C ASP A 272 -3.50 -38.48 -4.24
N GLU A 273 -4.74 -38.98 -4.24
CA GLU A 273 -5.84 -38.39 -5.02
C GLU A 273 -6.63 -37.43 -4.15
N VAL A 274 -6.68 -36.17 -4.55
CA VAL A 274 -7.34 -35.12 -3.77
C VAL A 274 -8.27 -34.28 -4.62
N SER A 275 -9.32 -33.76 -3.99
CA SER A 275 -10.25 -32.83 -4.59
C SER A 275 -9.91 -31.40 -4.19
N ILE A 276 -10.09 -30.49 -5.14
CA ILE A 276 -9.93 -29.05 -4.88
C ILE A 276 -11.07 -28.56 -4.00
N LEU A 277 -10.74 -27.94 -2.87
CA LEU A 277 -11.69 -27.30 -1.96
C LEU A 277 -11.97 -25.85 -2.34
N TYR A 278 -11.03 -25.19 -3.00
CA TYR A 278 -11.16 -23.82 -3.48
C TYR A 278 -10.35 -23.65 -4.78
N PRO A 279 -10.87 -22.92 -5.80
CA PRO A 279 -10.14 -22.68 -7.03
C PRO A 279 -8.70 -22.22 -6.77
N VAL A 280 -7.76 -22.79 -7.52
CA VAL A 280 -6.33 -22.52 -7.35
C VAL A 280 -5.59 -22.67 -8.68
N ASN A 281 -4.56 -21.87 -8.89
CA ASN A 281 -3.82 -21.88 -10.14
C ASN A 281 -2.84 -23.05 -10.23
N LEU A 282 -2.70 -23.55 -11.45
CA LEU A 282 -1.67 -24.48 -11.88
C LEU A 282 -0.56 -23.67 -12.56
N ARG A 283 0.68 -23.87 -12.13
CA ARG A 283 1.86 -23.08 -12.53
C ARG A 283 2.97 -23.98 -13.05
N ASN A 284 3.91 -23.40 -13.78
CA ASN A 284 5.09 -24.14 -14.25
C ASN A 284 6.19 -24.34 -13.18
N GLY A 285 6.00 -23.83 -11.96
CA GLY A 285 6.91 -24.05 -10.83
C GLY A 285 6.27 -23.71 -9.46
N PRO A 286 6.91 -24.13 -8.35
CA PRO A 286 6.38 -23.99 -6.99
C PRO A 286 6.56 -22.59 -6.40
N SER A 287 6.42 -21.55 -7.23
CA SER A 287 6.49 -20.16 -6.81
C SER A 287 5.30 -19.38 -7.35
N VAL A 288 4.90 -18.36 -6.60
CA VAL A 288 3.96 -17.34 -7.04
C VAL A 288 4.45 -16.53 -8.25
N SER A 289 5.78 -16.45 -8.44
CA SER A 289 6.39 -15.76 -9.59
C SER A 289 6.39 -16.58 -10.87
N ASP A 290 6.07 -17.87 -10.77
CA ASP A 290 6.05 -18.79 -11.91
C ASP A 290 4.75 -18.60 -12.70
N ASN A 291 4.83 -18.76 -14.02
CA ASN A 291 3.71 -18.47 -14.91
C ASN A 291 2.54 -19.41 -14.63
N SER A 292 1.34 -18.84 -14.58
CA SER A 292 0.11 -19.63 -14.56
C SER A 292 -0.07 -20.31 -15.91
N ILE A 293 -0.33 -21.61 -15.89
CA ILE A 293 -0.61 -22.44 -17.07
C ILE A 293 -2.05 -22.94 -17.10
N GLY A 294 -2.78 -22.79 -15.98
CA GLY A 294 -4.19 -23.11 -15.92
C GLY A 294 -4.77 -22.88 -14.53
N GLN A 295 -6.06 -23.14 -14.39
CA GLN A 295 -6.77 -23.06 -13.11
C GLN A 295 -7.47 -24.37 -12.79
N LEU A 296 -7.21 -24.87 -11.59
CA LEU A 296 -7.91 -25.99 -10.97
C LEU A 296 -9.20 -25.49 -10.31
N ARG A 297 -10.31 -26.17 -10.57
CA ARG A 297 -11.65 -25.76 -10.10
C ARG A 297 -12.11 -26.53 -8.89
N LEU A 298 -13.04 -25.95 -8.16
CA LEU A 298 -13.73 -26.62 -7.05
C LEU A 298 -14.20 -28.03 -7.45
N ASN A 299 -13.92 -29.00 -6.58
CA ASN A 299 -14.20 -30.43 -6.73
C ASN A 299 -13.49 -31.15 -7.88
N GLN A 300 -12.65 -30.47 -8.66
CA GLN A 300 -11.78 -31.14 -9.63
C GLN A 300 -10.84 -32.09 -8.88
N LYS A 301 -10.56 -33.25 -9.47
CA LYS A 301 -9.66 -34.23 -8.89
C LYS A 301 -8.28 -34.11 -9.50
N VAL A 302 -7.28 -34.21 -8.65
CA VAL A 302 -5.88 -34.27 -9.06
C VAL A 302 -5.14 -35.39 -8.35
N THR A 303 -4.10 -35.90 -8.98
CA THR A 303 -3.09 -36.74 -8.33
C THR A 303 -1.90 -35.88 -7.93
N VAL A 304 -1.47 -36.00 -6.69
CA VAL A 304 -0.22 -35.38 -6.21
C VAL A 304 0.96 -36.15 -6.80
N LEU A 305 1.78 -35.46 -7.57
CA LEU A 305 3.02 -35.99 -8.13
C LEU A 305 4.23 -35.70 -7.23
N ASP A 306 4.25 -34.53 -6.59
CA ASP A 306 5.32 -34.12 -5.68
C ASP A 306 4.80 -33.05 -4.70
N SER A 307 5.57 -32.73 -3.65
CA SER A 307 5.27 -31.64 -2.73
C SER A 307 6.52 -30.85 -2.36
N PHE A 308 6.36 -29.53 -2.21
CA PHE A 308 7.45 -28.61 -1.91
C PHE A 308 7.05 -27.61 -0.83
N SER A 309 8.00 -27.23 0.03
CA SER A 309 7.80 -26.19 1.05
C SER A 309 8.79 -25.04 0.86
N SER A 310 8.27 -23.84 0.60
CA SER A 310 9.09 -22.66 0.29
C SER A 310 9.68 -21.98 1.53
N ASP A 311 9.01 -22.06 2.69
CA ASP A 311 9.38 -21.31 3.91
C ASP A 311 8.96 -22.03 5.20
N SER A 312 9.00 -23.36 5.24
CA SER A 312 8.52 -24.24 6.34
C SER A 312 7.01 -24.21 6.64
N GLU A 313 6.29 -23.18 6.22
CA GLU A 313 4.83 -23.08 6.43
C GLU A 313 4.01 -23.08 5.15
N ASN A 314 4.57 -22.64 4.02
CA ASN A 314 3.87 -22.58 2.73
C ASN A 314 4.14 -23.85 1.93
N TYR A 315 3.07 -24.56 1.58
CA TYR A 315 3.16 -25.82 0.85
C TYR A 315 2.64 -25.67 -0.58
N TRP A 316 3.33 -26.33 -1.48
CA TRP A 316 3.02 -26.46 -2.89
C TRP A 316 2.96 -27.94 -3.23
N ILE A 317 2.10 -28.30 -4.18
CA ILE A 317 2.05 -29.64 -4.74
C ILE A 317 2.21 -29.56 -6.24
N GLU A 318 2.95 -30.51 -6.80
CA GLU A 318 2.86 -30.80 -8.22
C GLU A 318 1.64 -31.70 -8.41
N ALA A 319 0.73 -31.31 -9.29
CA ALA A 319 -0.55 -31.95 -9.49
C ALA A 319 -0.75 -32.30 -10.96
N GLU A 320 -1.31 -33.48 -11.21
CA GLU A 320 -1.85 -33.89 -12.52
C GLU A 320 -3.37 -33.90 -12.47
N VAL A 321 -4.00 -33.22 -13.42
CA VAL A 321 -5.46 -33.13 -13.50
C VAL A 321 -6.06 -34.45 -13.97
N LEU A 322 -6.98 -35.02 -13.18
CA LEU A 322 -7.67 -36.26 -13.51
C LEU A 322 -9.03 -36.02 -14.19
N GLU A 323 -9.94 -35.33 -13.49
CA GLU A 323 -11.33 -35.08 -13.91
C GLU A 323 -11.89 -33.83 -13.24
#